data_AF-A0A2E9I474-F1
#
_entry.id   AF-A0A2E9I474-F1
#
_cell.length_a   1.000
_cell.length_b   1.000
_cell.length_c   1.000
_cell.angle_alpha   90.00
_cell.angle_beta   90.00
_cell.angle_gamma   90.00
#
_symmetry.space_group_name_H-M   'P 1'
#
loop_
_entity.id
_entity.type
_entity.pdbx_description
1 polymer ?
#
loop_
_entity_poly.entity_id
_entity_poly.type
_entity_poly.pdbx_seq_one_letter_code
_entity_poly.pdbx_strand_id
1 'polypeptide(L)'
;MANTTTLTVDPEKRKRSEEASAKKAGYDTVDDWKDARRKKTYDEGIDAGQWDSHEEADDYMEWRKGINQEIRDIQAGHAYEHGAGQARERELRDQLAAGETRQKAKRMAWSDPELVKKRRELEERTKLRAMYRTPEEEAAARRATSFEREARRNAQQQRDSIVGRARALGLTPAQMEALNQGLQQTDAEFERQIKQARIDEAESAKEELDAFKQAAVEQGGQALMNQERLRFEREQAAASRSSSLWGSILSGVATLGAAALPLLIGSDERIKSDIDRGKTKNAAYDFLDNLDVAQYNMPGANTPEMGVMAQSMEKSSLGQQAVTEVEGVKSVDVPQAFKSLIVAQKEMHDRIKRLEKK
;
A
#
# COMPACT_ATOMS: atom_id res chain seq x y z
N MET A 1 -12.83 -30.79 -39.28
CA MET A 1 -12.14 -29.52 -39.61
C MET A 1 -13.21 -28.43 -39.59
N ALA A 2 -13.16 -27.49 -38.65
CA ALA A 2 -14.11 -26.37 -38.59
C ALA A 2 -13.62 -25.26 -39.53
N ASN A 3 -14.43 -24.89 -40.53
CA ASN A 3 -14.15 -23.75 -41.39
C ASN A 3 -14.38 -22.46 -40.61
N THR A 4 -13.32 -21.91 -40.03
CA THR A 4 -13.35 -20.56 -39.46
C THR A 4 -13.50 -19.57 -40.61
N THR A 5 -14.74 -19.12 -40.87
CA THR A 5 -15.00 -18.08 -41.86
C THR A 5 -14.47 -16.76 -41.31
N THR A 6 -13.27 -16.35 -41.72
CA THR A 6 -12.75 -15.02 -41.44
C THR A 6 -13.64 -14.00 -42.15
N LEU A 7 -14.53 -13.36 -41.39
CA LEU A 7 -15.28 -12.19 -41.82
C LEU A 7 -14.28 -11.07 -42.15
N THR A 8 -13.93 -10.91 -43.42
CA THR A 8 -13.20 -9.75 -43.92
C THR A 8 -14.11 -8.53 -43.78
N VAL A 9 -13.82 -7.70 -42.77
CA VAL A 9 -14.51 -6.44 -42.57
C VAL A 9 -14.11 -5.49 -43.71
N ASP A 10 -15.07 -5.13 -44.56
CA ASP A 10 -14.89 -4.13 -45.61
C ASP A 10 -14.49 -2.77 -44.98
N PRO A 11 -13.28 -2.26 -45.26
CA PRO A 11 -12.76 -1.03 -44.63
C PRO A 11 -13.60 0.20 -44.96
N GLU A 12 -14.25 0.24 -46.13
CA GLU A 12 -15.13 1.36 -46.47
C GLU A 12 -16.42 1.34 -45.66
N LYS A 13 -17.01 0.16 -45.44
CA LYS A 13 -18.18 0.03 -44.56
C LYS A 13 -17.86 0.47 -43.14
N ARG A 14 -16.66 0.13 -42.64
CA ARG A 14 -16.21 0.58 -41.32
C ARG A 14 -16.09 2.10 -41.28
N LYS A 15 -15.42 2.71 -42.26
CA LYS A 15 -15.26 4.18 -42.33
C LYS A 15 -16.62 4.89 -42.36
N ARG A 16 -17.54 4.44 -43.22
CA ARG A 16 -18.91 5.00 -43.31
C ARG A 16 -19.70 4.85 -42.00
N SER A 17 -19.53 3.73 -41.29
CA SER A 17 -20.15 3.50 -39.98
C SER A 17 -19.59 4.46 -38.91
N GLU A 18 -18.28 4.69 -38.90
CA GLU A 18 -17.63 5.64 -37.99
C GLU A 18 -18.08 7.08 -38.28
N GLU A 19 -18.14 7.50 -39.56
CA GLU A 19 -18.66 8.81 -39.98
C GLU A 19 -20.13 9.01 -39.59
N ALA A 20 -20.98 8.00 -39.80
CA ALA A 20 -22.38 8.04 -39.39
C ALA A 20 -22.53 8.15 -37.87
N SER A 21 -21.66 7.47 -37.11
CA SER A 21 -21.65 7.52 -35.64
C SER A 21 -21.22 8.90 -35.12
N ALA A 22 -20.17 9.48 -35.71
CA ALA A 22 -19.69 10.82 -35.38
C ALA A 22 -20.77 11.88 -35.64
N LYS A 23 -21.38 11.83 -36.83
CA LYS A 23 -22.46 12.74 -37.21
C LYS A 23 -23.69 12.59 -36.29
N LYS A 24 -24.07 11.37 -35.93
CA LYS A 24 -25.18 11.10 -35.00
C LYS A 24 -24.91 11.65 -33.60
N ALA A 25 -23.66 11.66 -33.17
CA ALA A 25 -23.24 12.20 -31.89
C ALA A 25 -23.00 13.73 -31.91
N GLY A 26 -23.20 14.39 -33.06
CA GLY A 26 -23.09 15.84 -33.22
C GLY A 26 -21.67 16.35 -33.49
N TYR A 27 -20.77 15.50 -33.99
CA TYR A 27 -19.40 15.88 -34.34
C TYR A 27 -19.24 16.02 -35.86
N ASP A 28 -18.46 17.03 -36.26
CA ASP A 28 -18.19 17.33 -37.68
C ASP A 28 -17.21 16.33 -38.31
N THR A 29 -16.28 15.78 -37.51
CA THR A 29 -15.30 14.79 -37.95
C THR A 29 -15.29 13.54 -37.07
N VAL A 30 -14.82 12.42 -37.64
CA VAL A 30 -14.61 11.18 -36.90
C VAL A 30 -13.53 11.33 -35.83
N ASP A 31 -12.53 12.18 -36.07
CA ASP A 31 -11.44 12.41 -35.14
C ASP A 31 -11.91 13.18 -33.90
N ASP A 32 -12.69 14.26 -34.08
CA ASP A 32 -13.30 15.00 -32.96
C ASP A 32 -14.19 14.09 -32.10
N TRP A 33 -14.96 13.20 -32.74
CA TRP A 33 -15.78 12.22 -32.04
C TRP A 33 -14.94 11.21 -31.26
N LYS A 34 -13.85 10.72 -31.84
CA LYS A 34 -12.91 9.79 -31.17
C LYS A 34 -12.20 10.46 -30.01
N ASP A 35 -11.81 11.73 -30.15
CA ASP A 35 -11.14 12.50 -29.10
C ASP A 35 -12.08 12.83 -27.96
N ALA A 36 -13.31 13.27 -28.25
CA ALA A 36 -14.31 13.49 -27.23
C ALA A 36 -14.70 12.20 -26.49
N ARG A 37 -14.77 11.07 -27.21
CA ARG A 37 -15.01 9.75 -26.59
C ARG A 37 -13.83 9.28 -25.74
N ARG A 38 -12.59 9.51 -26.19
CA ARG A 38 -11.37 9.25 -25.40
C ARG A 38 -11.38 10.08 -24.13
N LYS A 39 -11.55 11.40 -24.26
CA LYS A 39 -11.64 12.32 -23.13
C LYS A 39 -12.72 11.90 -22.13
N LYS A 40 -13.93 11.58 -22.59
CA LYS A 40 -14.99 11.07 -21.72
C LYS A 40 -14.59 9.79 -20.98
N THR A 41 -13.93 8.86 -21.66
CA THR A 41 -13.44 7.62 -21.05
C THR A 41 -12.36 7.90 -20.00
N TYR A 42 -11.53 8.93 -20.24
CA TYR A 42 -10.49 9.36 -19.31
C TYR A 42 -11.08 10.06 -18.11
N ASP A 43 -12.02 10.99 -18.31
CA ASP A 43 -12.76 11.66 -17.24
C ASP A 43 -13.47 10.63 -16.35
N GLU A 44 -14.22 9.68 -16.94
CA GLU A 44 -14.87 8.60 -16.19
C GLU A 44 -13.87 7.70 -15.45
N GLY A 45 -12.71 7.43 -16.06
CA GLY A 45 -11.64 6.66 -15.43
C GLY A 45 -10.97 7.42 -14.28
N ILE A 46 -10.75 8.72 -14.41
CA ILE A 46 -10.17 9.58 -13.37
C ILE A 46 -11.14 9.73 -12.20
N ASP A 47 -12.42 9.98 -12.48
CA ASP A 47 -13.46 10.08 -11.47
C ASP A 47 -13.63 8.75 -10.71
N ALA A 48 -13.47 7.61 -11.40
CA ALA A 48 -13.43 6.29 -10.79
C ALA A 48 -12.09 5.95 -10.11
N GLY A 49 -11.13 6.87 -10.09
CA GLY A 49 -9.79 6.68 -9.55
C GLY A 49 -8.89 5.75 -10.36
N GLN A 50 -9.34 5.22 -11.50
CA GLN A 50 -8.58 4.31 -12.35
C GLN A 50 -7.28 4.96 -12.85
N TRP A 51 -7.33 6.26 -13.16
CA TRP A 51 -6.19 7.05 -13.61
C TRP A 51 -6.02 8.26 -12.70
N ASP A 52 -4.77 8.64 -12.42
CA ASP A 52 -4.47 9.85 -11.66
C ASP A 52 -4.47 11.09 -12.57
N SER A 53 -4.28 10.89 -13.88
CA SER A 53 -4.27 11.95 -14.88
C SER A 53 -4.67 11.41 -16.26
N HIS A 54 -4.95 12.32 -17.20
CA HIS A 54 -5.13 11.96 -18.61
C HIS A 54 -3.85 11.35 -19.20
N GLU A 55 -2.68 11.87 -18.82
CA GLU A 55 -1.37 11.37 -19.25
C GLU A 55 -1.17 9.90 -18.85
N GLU A 56 -1.51 9.53 -17.61
CA GLU A 56 -1.43 8.12 -17.19
C GLU A 56 -2.37 7.22 -18.00
N ALA A 57 -3.56 7.72 -18.33
CA ALA A 57 -4.52 7.00 -19.15
C ALA A 57 -4.00 6.82 -20.60
N ASP A 58 -3.42 7.87 -21.18
CA ASP A 58 -2.80 7.83 -22.51
C ASP A 58 -1.62 6.86 -22.54
N ASP A 59 -0.69 6.96 -21.59
CA ASP A 59 0.47 6.07 -21.46
C ASP A 59 0.06 4.60 -21.41
N TYR A 60 -0.96 4.27 -20.61
CA TYR A 60 -1.48 2.92 -20.54
C TYR A 60 -2.12 2.46 -21.85
N MET A 61 -2.88 3.31 -22.51
CA MET A 61 -3.55 2.99 -23.77
C MET A 61 -2.54 2.81 -24.91
N GLU A 62 -1.47 3.61 -24.94
CA GLU A 62 -0.36 3.48 -25.88
C GLU A 62 0.43 2.19 -25.63
N TRP A 63 0.81 1.92 -24.38
CA TRP A 63 1.46 0.67 -23.98
C TRP A 63 0.64 -0.56 -24.42
N ARG A 64 -0.66 -0.55 -24.12
CA ARG A 64 -1.59 -1.63 -24.48
C ARG A 64 -1.71 -1.79 -25.99
N LYS A 65 -1.75 -0.69 -26.75
CA LYS A 65 -1.80 -0.70 -28.21
C LYS A 65 -0.51 -1.27 -28.81
N GLY A 66 0.65 -0.90 -28.25
CA GLY A 66 1.96 -1.41 -28.63
C GLY A 66 2.04 -2.93 -28.51
N ILE A 67 1.71 -3.48 -27.33
CA ILE A 67 1.70 -4.93 -27.09
C ILE A 67 0.75 -5.65 -28.06
N ASN A 68 -0.45 -5.14 -28.27
CA ASN A 68 -1.42 -5.75 -29.17
C ASN A 68 -1.02 -5.66 -30.65
N GLN A 69 -0.21 -4.67 -31.03
CA GLN A 69 0.36 -4.59 -32.37
C GLN A 69 1.46 -5.64 -32.55
N GLU A 70 2.37 -5.76 -31.58
CA GLU A 70 3.45 -6.75 -31.62
C GLU A 70 2.91 -8.19 -31.66
N ILE A 71 1.88 -8.50 -30.86
CA ILE A 71 1.18 -9.80 -30.93
C ILE A 71 0.62 -10.06 -32.33
N ARG A 72 0.01 -9.05 -32.97
CA ARG A 72 -0.55 -9.18 -34.33
C ARG A 72 0.55 -9.39 -35.37
N ASP A 73 1.67 -8.70 -35.24
CA ASP A 73 2.81 -8.83 -36.15
C ASP A 73 3.47 -10.22 -36.04
N ILE A 74 3.55 -10.77 -34.82
CA ILE A 74 3.98 -12.15 -34.57
C ILE A 74 3.02 -13.16 -35.23
N GLN A 75 1.72 -12.99 -35.03
CA GLN A 75 0.70 -13.88 -35.60
C GLN A 75 0.64 -13.84 -37.13
N ALA A 76 0.97 -12.69 -37.72
CA ALA A 76 1.07 -12.53 -39.17
C ALA A 76 2.38 -13.11 -39.75
N GLY A 77 3.29 -13.62 -38.90
CA GLY A 77 4.55 -14.21 -39.33
C GLY A 77 5.60 -13.17 -39.77
N HIS A 78 5.43 -11.91 -39.39
CA HIS A 78 6.29 -10.82 -39.86
C HIS A 78 7.60 -10.66 -39.06
N ALA A 79 7.68 -11.21 -37.85
CA ALA A 79 8.72 -10.78 -36.90
C ALA A 79 9.70 -11.87 -36.42
N TYR A 80 9.37 -13.19 -36.51
CA TYR A 80 10.20 -14.23 -35.87
C TYR A 80 10.12 -15.61 -36.55
N GLU A 81 11.17 -16.42 -36.39
CA GLU A 81 11.13 -17.87 -36.65
C GLU A 81 10.08 -18.54 -35.75
N HIS A 82 9.40 -19.56 -36.28
CA HIS A 82 8.16 -20.15 -35.71
C HIS A 82 8.22 -20.46 -34.20
N GLY A 83 9.38 -20.90 -33.68
CA GLY A 83 9.55 -21.20 -32.25
C GLY A 83 9.73 -19.97 -31.36
N ALA A 84 10.50 -18.98 -31.82
CA ALA A 84 10.76 -17.74 -31.08
C ALA A 84 9.52 -16.85 -31.00
N GLY A 85 8.73 -16.79 -32.07
CA GLY A 85 7.48 -16.02 -32.10
C GLY A 85 6.46 -16.47 -31.05
N GLN A 86 6.29 -17.79 -30.87
CA GLN A 86 5.33 -18.32 -29.89
C GLN A 86 5.72 -18.06 -28.43
N ALA A 87 7.02 -18.05 -28.13
CA ALA A 87 7.51 -17.71 -26.79
C ALA A 87 7.29 -16.22 -26.50
N ARG A 88 7.62 -15.34 -27.46
CA ARG A 88 7.41 -13.90 -27.36
C ARG A 88 5.93 -13.52 -27.27
N GLU A 89 5.07 -14.16 -28.04
CA GLU A 89 3.62 -13.93 -27.95
C GLU A 89 3.08 -14.27 -26.56
N ARG A 90 3.51 -15.39 -25.98
CA ARG A 90 3.14 -15.77 -24.60
C ARG A 90 3.60 -14.72 -23.60
N GLU A 91 4.86 -14.29 -23.67
CA GLU A 91 5.40 -13.24 -22.81
C GLU A 91 4.58 -11.94 -22.91
N LEU A 92 4.27 -11.48 -24.13
CA LEU A 92 3.47 -10.27 -24.36
C LEU A 92 2.04 -10.39 -23.80
N ARG A 93 1.43 -11.57 -23.93
CA ARG A 93 0.11 -11.84 -23.33
C ARG A 93 0.15 -11.84 -21.81
N ASP A 94 1.20 -12.41 -21.22
CA ASP A 94 1.42 -12.40 -19.77
C ASP A 94 1.64 -10.96 -19.26
N GLN A 95 2.40 -10.14 -20.00
CA GLN A 95 2.57 -8.71 -19.71
C GLN A 95 1.24 -7.95 -19.80
N LEU A 96 0.43 -8.20 -20.83
CA LEU A 96 -0.90 -7.60 -20.99
C LEU A 96 -1.81 -7.97 -19.82
N ALA A 97 -1.87 -9.26 -19.46
CA ALA A 97 -2.67 -9.76 -18.36
C ALA A 97 -2.22 -9.15 -17.02
N ALA A 98 -0.91 -9.08 -16.77
CA ALA A 98 -0.36 -8.45 -15.57
C ALA A 98 -0.73 -6.96 -15.47
N GLY A 99 -0.66 -6.21 -16.58
CA GLY A 99 -1.07 -4.81 -16.62
C GLY A 99 -2.58 -4.62 -16.40
N GLU A 100 -3.43 -5.47 -16.98
CA GLU A 100 -4.88 -5.45 -16.74
C GLU A 100 -5.23 -5.77 -15.27
N THR A 101 -4.54 -6.74 -14.67
CA THR A 101 -4.68 -7.07 -13.24
C THR A 101 -4.26 -5.91 -12.34
N ARG A 102 -3.15 -5.22 -12.62
CA ARG A 102 -2.74 -4.01 -11.89
C ARG A 102 -3.78 -2.90 -11.98
N GLN A 103 -4.35 -2.67 -13.17
CA GLN A 103 -5.40 -1.65 -13.35
C GLN A 103 -6.70 -2.01 -12.62
N LYS A 104 -7.03 -3.30 -12.56
CA LYS A 104 -8.18 -3.77 -11.78
C LYS A 104 -7.92 -3.64 -10.28
N ALA A 105 -6.72 -3.95 -9.81
CA ALA A 105 -6.29 -3.77 -8.42
C ALA A 105 -6.40 -2.30 -8.00
N LYS A 106 -5.88 -1.40 -8.84
CA LYS A 106 -5.96 0.05 -8.66
C LYS A 106 -7.41 0.50 -8.51
N ARG A 107 -8.30 0.07 -9.41
CA ARG A 107 -9.75 0.36 -9.30
C ARG A 107 -10.39 -0.14 -8.01
N MET A 108 -10.06 -1.35 -7.58
CA MET A 108 -10.60 -1.90 -6.33
C MET A 108 -10.10 -1.12 -5.12
N ALA A 109 -8.82 -0.77 -5.07
CA ALA A 109 -8.27 0.04 -3.99
C ALA A 109 -8.95 1.43 -3.93
N TRP A 110 -9.21 2.06 -5.08
CA TRP A 110 -9.83 3.38 -5.13
C TRP A 110 -11.36 3.39 -5.02
N SER A 111 -11.98 2.22 -5.01
CA SER A 111 -13.38 2.10 -4.60
C SER A 111 -13.57 2.10 -3.08
N ASP A 112 -12.50 1.91 -2.30
CA ASP A 112 -12.56 1.92 -0.84
C ASP A 112 -12.59 3.38 -0.31
N PRO A 113 -13.66 3.81 0.36
CA PRO A 113 -13.79 5.18 0.86
C PRO A 113 -12.67 5.60 1.82
N GLU A 114 -12.13 4.68 2.63
CA GLU A 114 -11.07 4.99 3.59
C GLU A 114 -9.73 5.21 2.88
N LEU A 115 -9.43 4.40 1.86
CA LEU A 115 -8.24 4.59 1.03
C LEU A 115 -8.31 5.89 0.22
N VAL A 116 -9.48 6.24 -0.32
CA VAL A 116 -9.71 7.52 -1.01
C VAL A 116 -9.53 8.70 -0.06
N LYS A 117 -10.06 8.60 1.17
CA LYS A 117 -9.88 9.64 2.20
C LYS A 117 -8.40 9.83 2.55
N LYS A 118 -7.67 8.73 2.76
CA LYS A 118 -6.23 8.80 3.08
C LYS A 118 -5.40 9.34 1.92
N ARG A 119 -5.71 8.92 0.69
CA ARG A 119 -5.11 9.47 -0.54
C ARG A 119 -5.31 10.99 -0.58
N ARG A 120 -6.53 11.47 -0.38
CA ARG A 120 -6.87 12.89 -0.41
C ARG A 120 -6.12 13.67 0.68
N GLU A 121 -6.01 13.13 1.89
CA GLU A 121 -5.22 13.72 2.97
C GLU A 121 -3.73 13.89 2.56
N LEU A 122 -3.13 12.86 1.98
CA LEU A 122 -1.74 12.89 1.49
C LEU A 122 -1.56 13.81 0.28
N GLU A 123 -2.54 13.85 -0.63
CA GLU A 123 -2.58 14.82 -1.74
C GLU A 123 -2.72 16.26 -1.25
N GLU A 124 -3.50 16.51 -0.20
CA GLU A 124 -3.61 17.85 0.40
C GLU A 124 -2.29 18.25 1.08
N ARG A 125 -1.62 17.33 1.77
CA ARG A 125 -0.28 17.53 2.35
C ARG A 125 0.80 17.81 1.29
N THR A 126 0.72 17.15 0.14
CA THR A 126 1.64 17.42 -0.99
C THR A 126 1.29 18.70 -1.75
N LYS A 127 0.00 19.03 -1.91
CA LYS A 127 -0.46 20.27 -2.56
C LYS A 127 -0.16 21.52 -1.75
N LEU A 128 -0.03 21.43 -0.43
CA LEU A 128 0.53 22.51 0.41
C LEU A 128 1.92 22.97 -0.05
N ARG A 129 2.63 22.18 -0.89
CA ARG A 129 3.85 22.56 -1.61
C ARG A 129 3.61 23.47 -2.83
N ALA A 130 2.51 23.28 -3.55
CA ALA A 130 2.36 23.72 -4.94
C ALA A 130 1.77 25.12 -5.12
N MET A 131 1.06 25.67 -4.14
CA MET A 131 0.40 26.97 -4.29
C MET A 131 0.56 27.87 -3.07
N TYR A 132 1.42 28.87 -3.23
CA TYR A 132 1.19 30.19 -2.66
C TYR A 132 1.27 31.20 -3.81
N ARG A 133 0.18 31.34 -4.55
CA ARG A 133 -0.05 32.53 -5.40
C ARG A 133 -1.29 33.31 -4.99
N THR A 134 -2.20 32.75 -4.20
CA THR A 134 -3.45 33.43 -3.85
C THR A 134 -3.66 33.63 -2.33
N PRO A 135 -4.35 34.72 -1.91
CA PRO A 135 -4.60 35.02 -0.49
C PRO A 135 -5.52 34.02 0.23
N GLU A 136 -6.38 33.29 -0.48
CA GLU A 136 -7.28 32.28 0.12
C GLU A 136 -6.55 31.01 0.54
N GLU A 137 -5.53 30.60 -0.22
CA GLU A 137 -4.67 29.44 0.09
C GLU A 137 -3.75 29.72 1.29
N GLU A 138 -3.35 30.98 1.46
CA GLU A 138 -2.67 31.47 2.65
C GLU A 138 -3.54 31.31 3.92
N ALA A 139 -4.87 31.40 3.80
CA ALA A 139 -5.79 31.16 4.91
C ALA A 139 -5.98 29.67 5.24
N ALA A 140 -5.80 28.77 4.26
CA ALA A 140 -5.75 27.32 4.50
C ALA A 140 -4.41 26.91 5.15
N ALA A 141 -3.30 27.51 4.74
CA ALA A 141 -2.00 27.35 5.40
C ALA A 141 -1.98 27.87 6.84
N ARG A 142 -2.79 28.88 7.17
CA ARG A 142 -3.01 29.31 8.56
C ARG A 142 -3.56 28.18 9.44
N ARG A 143 -4.22 27.15 8.90
CA ARG A 143 -4.65 25.96 9.67
C ARG A 143 -3.54 24.93 9.87
N ALA A 144 -2.57 24.85 8.95
CA ALA A 144 -1.50 23.85 8.97
C ALA A 144 -0.48 24.05 10.10
N THR A 145 -0.46 25.16 10.84
CA THR A 145 0.67 25.40 11.73
C THR A 145 0.31 25.84 13.14
N SER A 146 -0.23 24.91 13.93
CA SER A 146 -0.07 25.00 15.40
C SER A 146 1.40 25.06 15.77
N PHE A 147 2.23 24.19 15.17
CA PHE A 147 3.67 24.15 15.39
C PHE A 147 4.39 25.45 14.99
N GLU A 148 4.16 26.00 13.79
CA GLU A 148 4.82 27.26 13.40
C GLU A 148 4.32 28.45 14.22
N ARG A 149 3.02 28.49 14.57
CA ARG A 149 2.51 29.52 15.48
C ARG A 149 3.16 29.42 16.85
N GLU A 150 3.35 28.21 17.36
CA GLU A 150 4.02 27.96 18.62
C GLU A 150 5.51 28.31 18.54
N ALA A 151 6.19 27.91 17.47
CA ALA A 151 7.60 28.22 17.22
C ALA A 151 7.83 29.73 17.11
N ARG A 152 6.98 30.47 16.36
CA ARG A 152 7.01 31.94 16.27
C ARG A 152 6.75 32.59 17.62
N ARG A 153 5.76 32.09 18.39
CA ARG A 153 5.49 32.58 19.75
C ARG A 153 6.70 32.38 20.66
N ASN A 154 7.31 31.21 20.64
CA ASN A 154 8.48 30.88 21.46
C ASN A 154 9.68 31.75 21.06
N ALA A 155 9.93 31.93 19.77
CA ALA A 155 10.98 32.83 19.26
C ALA A 155 10.76 34.28 19.72
N GLN A 156 9.51 34.75 19.66
CA GLN A 156 9.17 36.10 20.11
C GLN A 156 9.30 36.28 21.62
N GLN A 157 8.88 35.29 22.42
CA GLN A 157 9.09 35.29 23.86
C GLN A 157 10.57 35.28 24.23
N GLN A 158 11.40 34.51 23.51
CA GLN A 158 12.85 34.51 23.71
C GLN A 158 13.45 35.86 23.39
N ARG A 159 13.06 36.46 22.26
CA ARG A 159 13.48 37.81 21.86
C ARG A 159 13.13 38.85 22.92
N ASP A 160 11.88 38.87 23.37
CA ASP A 160 11.41 39.80 24.40
C ASP A 160 12.17 39.60 25.72
N SER A 161 12.49 38.34 26.08
CA SER A 161 13.29 38.04 27.27
C SER A 161 14.75 38.53 27.17
N ILE A 162 15.34 38.47 25.97
CA ILE A 162 16.72 38.92 25.71
C ILE A 162 16.75 40.45 25.75
N VAL A 163 15.82 41.11 25.08
CA VAL A 163 15.68 42.58 25.08
C VAL A 163 15.38 43.10 26.49
N GLY A 164 14.53 42.41 27.25
CA GLY A 164 14.22 42.75 28.64
C GLY A 164 15.45 42.66 29.55
N ARG A 165 16.23 41.57 29.45
CA ARG A 165 17.50 41.41 30.19
C ARG A 165 18.54 42.45 29.77
N ALA A 166 18.65 42.70 28.47
CA ALA A 166 19.56 43.70 27.92
C ALA A 166 19.31 45.11 28.49
N ARG A 167 18.03 45.51 28.59
CA ARG A 167 17.62 46.76 29.23
C ARG A 167 17.91 46.76 30.73
N ALA A 168 17.64 45.66 31.43
CA ALA A 168 17.90 45.53 32.86
C ALA A 168 19.40 45.63 33.20
N LEU A 169 20.28 45.20 32.28
CA LEU A 169 21.73 45.32 32.41
C LEU A 169 22.27 46.71 32.06
N GLY A 170 21.41 47.66 31.66
CA GLY A 170 21.83 49.04 31.35
C GLY A 170 22.67 49.16 30.08
N LEU A 171 22.48 48.27 29.10
CA LEU A 171 23.19 48.36 27.83
C LEU A 171 22.94 49.70 27.14
N THR A 172 24.00 50.27 26.57
CA THR A 172 23.96 51.55 25.86
C THR A 172 23.10 51.46 24.59
N PRO A 173 22.60 52.59 24.05
CA PRO A 173 21.83 52.60 22.80
C PRO A 173 22.55 51.90 21.63
N ALA A 174 23.86 52.11 21.48
CA ALA A 174 24.67 51.47 20.44
C ALA A 174 24.74 49.93 20.61
N GLN A 175 24.84 49.44 21.85
CA GLN A 175 24.83 48.00 22.13
C GLN A 175 23.44 47.39 21.89
N MET A 176 22.38 48.12 22.21
CA MET A 176 21.01 47.71 21.91
C MET A 176 20.74 47.63 20.40
N GLU A 177 21.30 48.55 19.61
CA GLU A 177 21.23 48.51 18.15
C GLU A 177 21.96 47.30 17.57
N ALA A 178 23.19 47.03 18.03
CA ALA A 178 23.95 45.84 17.63
C ALA A 178 23.22 44.53 18.01
N LEU A 179 22.63 44.47 19.20
CA LEU A 179 21.80 43.33 19.64
C LEU A 179 20.57 43.16 18.74
N ASN A 180 19.88 44.25 18.39
CA ASN A 180 18.73 44.21 17.48
C ASN A 180 19.12 43.72 16.08
N GLN A 181 20.29 44.12 15.56
CA GLN A 181 20.80 43.59 14.30
C GLN A 181 21.09 42.08 14.39
N GLY A 182 21.68 41.62 15.49
CA GLY A 182 21.86 40.19 15.75
C GLY A 182 20.54 39.42 15.80
N LEU A 183 19.53 39.97 16.48
CA LEU A 183 18.19 39.37 16.56
C LEU A 183 17.48 39.32 15.19
N GLN A 184 17.69 40.33 14.33
CA GLN A 184 17.18 40.29 12.96
C GLN A 184 17.82 39.18 12.12
N GLN A 185 19.11 38.91 12.32
CA GLN A 185 19.79 37.78 11.66
C GLN A 185 19.22 36.44 12.15
N THR A 186 19.00 36.28 13.46
CA THR A 186 18.38 35.06 14.00
C THR A 186 16.94 34.87 13.51
N ASP A 187 16.16 35.95 13.35
CA ASP A 187 14.82 35.89 12.77
C ASP A 187 14.88 35.39 11.31
N ALA A 188 15.83 35.88 10.52
CA ALA A 188 16.01 35.46 9.13
C ALA A 188 16.44 33.98 9.02
N GLU A 189 17.31 33.50 9.92
CA GLU A 189 17.70 32.09 9.98
C GLU A 189 16.54 31.19 10.40
N PHE A 190 15.75 31.63 11.37
CA PHE A 190 14.55 30.92 11.82
C PHE A 190 13.51 30.78 10.71
N GLU A 191 13.25 31.84 9.94
CA GLU A 191 12.36 31.77 8.76
C GLU A 191 12.91 30.83 7.68
N ARG A 192 14.24 30.76 7.49
CA ARG A 192 14.87 29.76 6.60
C ARG A 192 14.66 28.33 7.12
N GLN A 193 14.79 28.10 8.42
CA GLN A 193 14.56 26.79 9.03
C GLN A 193 13.09 26.35 8.91
N ILE A 194 12.13 27.25 9.15
CA ILE A 194 10.70 26.96 8.92
C ILE A 194 10.47 26.60 7.45
N LYS A 195 11.05 27.37 6.53
CA LYS A 195 10.92 27.10 5.10
C LYS A 195 11.49 25.74 4.73
N GLN A 196 12.66 25.38 5.27
CA GLN A 196 13.26 24.06 5.04
C GLN A 196 12.41 22.93 5.63
N ALA A 197 11.95 23.07 6.87
CA ALA A 197 11.08 22.06 7.50
C ALA A 197 9.79 21.82 6.71
N ARG A 198 9.21 22.87 6.09
CA ARG A 198 8.06 22.74 5.19
C ARG A 198 8.40 22.01 3.88
N ILE A 199 9.59 22.22 3.33
CA ILE A 199 10.07 21.49 2.15
C ILE A 199 10.21 20.02 2.50
N ASP A 200 10.87 19.73 3.63
CA ASP A 200 11.10 18.36 4.10
C ASP A 200 9.77 17.63 4.41
N GLU A 201 8.80 18.30 5.05
CA GLU A 201 7.47 17.74 5.31
C GLU A 201 6.71 17.44 4.01
N ALA A 202 6.80 18.33 3.01
CA ALA A 202 6.15 18.13 1.72
C ALA A 202 6.81 17.00 0.91
N GLU A 203 8.13 16.86 0.98
CA GLU A 203 8.85 15.75 0.36
C GLU A 203 8.51 14.43 1.04
N SER A 204 8.51 14.39 2.38
CA SER A 204 8.06 13.22 3.15
C SER A 204 6.61 12.84 2.83
N ALA A 205 5.69 13.80 2.74
CA ALA A 205 4.31 13.53 2.35
C ALA A 205 4.17 12.99 0.92
N LYS A 206 5.06 13.42 0.01
CA LYS A 206 5.12 12.90 -1.36
C LYS A 206 5.59 11.45 -1.38
N GLU A 207 6.67 11.15 -0.64
CA GLU A 207 7.16 9.79 -0.48
C GLU A 207 6.11 8.86 0.15
N GLU A 208 5.41 9.35 1.18
CA GLU A 208 4.28 8.64 1.79
C GLU A 208 3.14 8.38 0.79
N LEU A 209 2.80 9.37 -0.05
CA LEU A 209 1.78 9.23 -1.08
C LEU A 209 2.18 8.19 -2.14
N ASP A 210 3.42 8.23 -2.60
CA ASP A 210 3.94 7.29 -3.60
C ASP A 210 3.99 5.86 -3.03
N ALA A 211 4.48 5.71 -1.80
CA ALA A 211 4.49 4.42 -1.09
C ALA A 211 3.07 3.90 -0.84
N PHE A 212 2.14 4.78 -0.46
CA PHE A 212 0.73 4.43 -0.26
C PHE A 212 0.07 3.97 -1.57
N LYS A 213 0.29 4.67 -2.69
CA LYS A 213 -0.21 4.27 -4.01
C LYS A 213 0.33 2.91 -4.42
N GLN A 214 1.63 2.68 -4.23
CA GLN A 214 2.25 1.40 -4.53
C GLN A 214 1.65 0.28 -3.66
N ALA A 215 1.55 0.49 -2.35
CA ALA A 215 0.96 -0.47 -1.42
C ALA A 215 -0.50 -0.78 -1.74
N ALA A 216 -1.30 0.23 -2.12
CA ALA A 216 -2.69 0.06 -2.53
C ALA A 216 -2.83 -0.82 -3.79
N VAL A 217 -1.95 -0.62 -4.78
CA VAL A 217 -1.91 -1.44 -6.00
C VAL A 217 -1.43 -2.86 -5.69
N GLU A 218 -0.41 -3.03 -4.86
CA GLU A 218 0.10 -4.34 -4.45
C GLU A 218 -0.93 -5.12 -3.64
N GLN A 219 -1.59 -4.48 -2.67
CA GLN A 219 -2.66 -5.09 -1.88
C GLN A 219 -3.87 -5.43 -2.73
N GLY A 220 -4.31 -4.54 -3.63
CA GLY A 220 -5.36 -4.84 -4.59
C GLY A 220 -4.98 -6.01 -5.51
N GLY A 221 -3.70 -6.10 -5.90
CA GLY A 221 -3.15 -7.19 -6.70
C GLY A 221 -3.16 -8.51 -5.95
N GLN A 222 -2.76 -8.52 -4.68
CA GLN A 222 -2.82 -9.69 -3.81
C GLN A 222 -4.27 -10.11 -3.52
N ALA A 223 -5.19 -9.16 -3.29
CA ALA A 223 -6.60 -9.44 -3.10
C ALA A 223 -7.24 -10.06 -4.35
N LEU A 224 -6.86 -9.58 -5.55
CA LEU A 224 -7.27 -10.18 -6.81
C LEU A 224 -6.69 -11.57 -7.03
N MET A 225 -5.40 -11.75 -6.78
CA MET A 225 -4.75 -13.07 -6.84
C MET A 225 -5.39 -14.03 -5.83
N ASN A 226 -5.72 -13.58 -4.63
CA ASN A 226 -6.43 -14.37 -3.63
C ASN A 226 -7.86 -14.67 -4.08
N GLN A 227 -8.56 -13.74 -4.72
CA GLN A 227 -9.91 -13.97 -5.25
C GLN A 227 -9.89 -14.94 -6.43
N GLU A 228 -8.91 -14.84 -7.33
CA GLU A 228 -8.70 -15.78 -8.44
C GLU A 228 -8.27 -17.15 -7.94
N ARG A 229 -7.37 -17.21 -6.95
CA ARG A 229 -7.00 -18.43 -6.26
C ARG A 229 -8.20 -19.05 -5.56
N LEU A 230 -9.04 -18.27 -4.88
CA LEU A 230 -10.29 -18.75 -4.28
C LEU A 230 -11.30 -19.20 -5.33
N ARG A 231 -11.37 -18.58 -6.52
CA ARG A 231 -12.22 -19.03 -7.63
C ARG A 231 -11.71 -20.34 -8.22
N PHE A 232 -10.41 -20.44 -8.44
CA PHE A 232 -9.75 -21.66 -8.91
C PHE A 232 -9.83 -22.78 -7.88
N GLU A 233 -9.67 -22.46 -6.60
CA GLU A 233 -9.90 -23.36 -5.47
C GLU A 233 -11.38 -23.71 -5.33
N ARG A 234 -12.34 -22.84 -5.69
CA ARG A 234 -13.76 -23.19 -5.73
C ARG A 234 -14.12 -24.06 -6.94
N GLU A 235 -13.50 -23.85 -8.09
CA GLU A 235 -13.65 -24.71 -9.26
C GLU A 235 -13.00 -26.08 -9.02
N GLN A 236 -11.80 -26.10 -8.43
CA GLN A 236 -11.16 -27.32 -7.96
C GLN A 236 -11.97 -27.95 -6.83
N ALA A 237 -12.40 -27.24 -5.80
CA ALA A 237 -13.20 -27.78 -4.69
C ALA A 237 -14.62 -28.19 -5.11
N ALA A 238 -15.17 -27.62 -6.18
CA ALA A 238 -16.37 -28.16 -6.82
C ALA A 238 -16.09 -29.52 -7.48
N ALA A 239 -14.85 -29.76 -7.94
CA ALA A 239 -14.35 -31.05 -8.40
C ALA A 239 -13.78 -31.95 -7.26
N SER A 240 -13.44 -31.39 -6.09
CA SER A 240 -12.81 -32.06 -4.95
C SER A 240 -13.34 -31.49 -3.62
N ARG A 241 -14.62 -31.72 -3.34
CA ARG A 241 -15.26 -31.31 -2.08
C ARG A 241 -14.74 -32.16 -0.90
N SER A 242 -13.54 -31.89 -0.37
CA SER A 242 -13.22 -32.21 1.05
C SER A 242 -11.95 -31.61 1.67
N SER A 243 -11.00 -30.95 0.97
CA SER A 243 -9.64 -30.77 1.55
C SER A 243 -8.98 -29.37 1.61
N SER A 244 -9.55 -28.26 1.13
CA SER A 244 -8.78 -26.99 0.95
C SER A 244 -8.91 -25.91 2.04
N LEU A 245 -9.32 -26.23 3.27
CA LEU A 245 -9.56 -25.19 4.30
C LEU A 245 -8.27 -24.67 4.96
N TRP A 246 -7.20 -25.45 5.01
CA TRP A 246 -5.96 -25.10 5.74
C TRP A 246 -4.93 -24.32 4.91
N GLY A 247 -4.86 -24.51 3.59
CA GLY A 247 -3.90 -23.81 2.71
C GLY A 247 -4.15 -22.30 2.55
N SER A 248 -5.39 -21.84 2.81
CA SER A 248 -5.77 -20.43 2.78
C SER A 248 -5.35 -19.67 4.06
N ILE A 249 -5.14 -20.39 5.17
CA ILE A 249 -4.83 -19.79 6.47
C ILE A 249 -3.33 -19.47 6.58
N LEU A 250 -2.45 -20.35 6.11
CA LEU A 250 -1.00 -20.11 6.12
C LEU A 250 -0.55 -19.04 5.12
N SER A 251 -1.25 -18.89 3.99
CA SER A 251 -1.05 -17.76 3.07
C SER A 251 -1.73 -16.47 3.54
N GLY A 252 -2.75 -16.58 4.41
CA GLY A 252 -3.43 -15.49 5.10
C GLY A 252 -2.60 -14.80 6.18
N VAL A 253 -1.65 -15.47 6.85
CA VAL A 253 -0.89 -14.86 7.96
C VAL A 253 0.06 -13.75 7.50
N ALA A 254 0.59 -13.81 6.27
CA ALA A 254 1.34 -12.70 5.68
C ALA A 254 0.44 -11.50 5.28
N THR A 255 -0.87 -11.72 5.10
CA THR A 255 -1.87 -10.71 4.71
C THR A 255 -2.78 -10.25 5.88
N LEU A 256 -2.72 -10.91 7.04
CA LEU A 256 -3.41 -10.52 8.28
C LEU A 256 -2.83 -9.26 8.96
N GLY A 257 -1.79 -8.65 8.38
CA GLY A 257 -1.33 -7.31 8.77
C GLY A 257 -2.33 -6.19 8.47
N ALA A 258 -3.31 -6.41 7.58
CA ALA A 258 -4.27 -5.37 7.17
C ALA A 258 -5.73 -5.62 7.59
N ALA A 259 -6.13 -6.85 7.93
CA ALA A 259 -7.51 -7.18 8.33
C ALA A 259 -7.71 -7.32 9.86
N ALA A 260 -6.67 -7.09 10.67
CA ALA A 260 -6.72 -7.15 12.14
C ALA A 260 -6.81 -5.76 12.81
N LEU A 261 -7.50 -4.80 12.20
CA LEU A 261 -7.95 -3.58 12.87
C LEU A 261 -9.24 -3.86 13.67
N PRO A 262 -9.11 -4.67 14.73
CA PRO A 262 -9.38 -4.14 16.07
C PRO A 262 -8.25 -4.44 17.10
N LEU A 263 -7.00 -4.66 16.67
CA LEU A 263 -5.85 -4.80 17.61
C LEU A 263 -5.17 -3.47 17.99
N LEU A 264 -5.75 -2.32 17.62
CA LEU A 264 -5.49 -1.03 18.27
C LEU A 264 -6.33 -0.85 19.55
N ILE A 265 -6.80 -1.92 20.18
CA ILE A 265 -7.19 -1.86 21.59
C ILE A 265 -5.88 -1.75 22.38
N GLY A 266 -5.63 -0.54 22.88
CA GLY A 266 -4.35 -0.09 23.41
C GLY A 266 -3.55 -1.15 24.15
N SER A 267 -2.40 -1.52 23.57
CA SER A 267 -1.32 -2.19 24.30
C SER A 267 -0.58 -1.21 25.21
N ASP A 268 -1.32 -0.29 25.82
CA ASP A 268 -0.83 0.64 26.81
C ASP A 268 -0.81 -0.07 28.16
N GLU A 269 0.34 -0.02 28.83
CA GLU A 269 0.52 -0.59 30.17
C GLU A 269 -0.46 0.01 31.18
N ARG A 270 -0.96 1.22 30.93
CA ARG A 270 -1.95 1.91 31.78
C ARG A 270 -3.37 1.32 31.69
N ILE A 271 -3.65 0.54 30.65
CA ILE A 271 -4.97 -0.06 30.41
C ILE A 271 -4.98 -1.55 30.83
N LYS A 272 -3.80 -2.15 31.04
CA LYS A 272 -3.64 -3.56 31.44
C LYS A 272 -3.24 -3.65 32.91
N SER A 273 -4.03 -4.36 33.72
CA SER A 273 -3.64 -4.71 35.10
C SER A 273 -2.84 -6.01 35.13
N ASP A 274 -2.16 -6.28 36.25
CA ASP A 274 -1.54 -7.58 36.57
C ASP A 274 -0.44 -8.07 35.60
N ILE A 275 0.36 -7.14 35.07
CA ILE A 275 1.46 -7.44 34.15
C ILE A 275 2.64 -8.11 34.89
N ASP A 276 2.70 -9.43 34.83
CA ASP A 276 3.82 -10.22 35.35
C ASP A 276 4.92 -10.40 34.29
N ARG A 277 5.96 -9.57 34.35
CA ARG A 277 7.12 -9.62 33.43
C ARG A 277 8.15 -10.71 33.79
N GLY A 278 7.97 -11.39 34.93
CA GLY A 278 8.97 -12.31 35.48
C GLY A 278 8.71 -13.78 35.13
N LYS A 279 7.44 -14.18 35.00
CA LYS A 279 7.05 -15.59 34.81
C LYS A 279 7.22 -16.15 33.40
N THR A 280 7.46 -15.31 32.39
CA THR A 280 7.46 -15.73 30.98
C THR A 280 8.78 -16.33 30.50
N LYS A 281 9.89 -16.14 31.23
CA LYS A 281 11.23 -16.50 30.73
C LYS A 281 11.40 -17.99 30.48
N ASN A 282 11.09 -18.83 31.47
CA ASN A 282 11.25 -20.28 31.32
C ASN A 282 10.17 -20.85 30.39
N ALA A 283 8.96 -20.31 30.45
CA ALA A 283 7.85 -20.72 29.61
C ALA A 283 8.12 -20.54 28.10
N ALA A 284 8.89 -19.52 27.72
CA ALA A 284 9.32 -19.30 26.34
C ALA A 284 10.27 -20.41 25.83
N TYR A 285 11.25 -20.83 26.64
CA TYR A 285 12.16 -21.91 26.27
C TYR A 285 11.45 -23.25 26.27
N ASP A 286 10.68 -23.53 27.32
CA ASP A 286 9.86 -24.75 27.42
C ASP A 286 8.90 -24.84 26.22
N PHE A 287 8.35 -23.73 25.75
CA PHE A 287 7.54 -23.70 24.53
C PHE A 287 8.35 -24.14 23.31
N LEU A 288 9.48 -23.48 23.02
CA LEU A 288 10.30 -23.80 21.84
C LEU A 288 10.84 -25.24 21.87
N ASP A 289 11.29 -25.72 23.03
CA ASP A 289 11.86 -27.07 23.20
C ASP A 289 10.80 -28.16 22.99
N ASN A 290 9.52 -27.84 23.22
CA ASN A 290 8.40 -28.76 23.00
C ASN A 290 7.79 -28.65 21.59
N LEU A 291 8.16 -27.66 20.77
CA LEU A 291 7.66 -27.55 19.39
C LEU A 291 8.23 -28.67 18.53
N ASP A 292 7.40 -29.67 18.26
CA ASP A 292 7.70 -30.71 17.28
C ASP A 292 7.28 -30.24 15.89
N VAL A 293 8.26 -29.91 15.05
CA VAL A 293 8.06 -29.56 13.65
C VAL A 293 8.01 -30.85 12.83
N ALA A 294 6.84 -31.15 12.30
CA ALA A 294 6.62 -32.36 11.53
C ALA A 294 6.10 -32.00 10.13
N GLN A 295 6.53 -32.80 9.14
CA GLN A 295 5.88 -32.85 7.85
C GLN A 295 4.80 -33.94 7.89
N TYR A 296 3.56 -33.60 7.57
CA TYR A 296 2.44 -34.53 7.62
C TYR A 296 1.55 -34.41 6.38
N ASN A 297 0.86 -35.51 6.06
CA ASN A 297 -0.14 -35.55 5.00
C ASN A 297 -1.53 -35.51 5.64
N MET A 298 -2.27 -34.43 5.39
CA MET A 298 -3.68 -34.43 5.77
C MET A 298 -4.48 -35.34 4.84
N PRO A 299 -5.51 -36.04 5.35
CA PRO A 299 -6.43 -36.78 4.50
C PRO A 299 -7.01 -35.87 3.40
N GLY A 300 -6.70 -36.18 2.14
CA GLY A 300 -7.15 -35.41 0.96
C GLY A 300 -6.19 -34.30 0.50
N ALA A 301 -5.03 -34.13 1.13
CA ALA A 301 -3.96 -33.27 0.62
C ALA A 301 -3.05 -34.04 -0.36
N ASN A 302 -2.74 -33.44 -1.50
CA ASN A 302 -1.86 -34.03 -2.54
C ASN A 302 -0.37 -33.71 -2.33
N THR A 303 -0.07 -32.85 -1.36
CA THR A 303 1.28 -32.40 -1.05
C THR A 303 1.48 -32.47 0.46
N PRO A 304 2.63 -32.97 0.95
CA PRO A 304 2.92 -32.94 2.37
C PRO A 304 3.02 -31.50 2.89
N GLU A 305 2.39 -31.24 4.03
CA GLU A 305 2.42 -29.95 4.71
C GLU A 305 3.44 -29.98 5.85
N MET A 306 4.09 -28.85 6.13
CA MET A 306 4.92 -28.68 7.32
C MET A 306 4.17 -27.86 8.35
N GLY A 307 4.18 -28.32 9.60
CA GLY A 307 3.55 -27.58 10.69
C GLY A 307 4.00 -28.07 12.06
N VAL A 308 3.37 -27.52 13.08
CA VAL A 308 3.54 -27.93 14.47
C VAL A 308 2.27 -28.62 14.94
N MET A 309 2.42 -29.74 15.64
CA MET A 309 1.30 -30.49 16.20
C MET A 309 0.71 -29.77 17.42
N ALA A 310 -0.63 -29.70 17.52
CA ALA A 310 -1.29 -29.10 18.68
C ALA A 310 -0.86 -29.76 20.01
N GLN A 311 -0.66 -31.08 19.99
CA GLN A 311 -0.22 -31.87 21.14
C GLN A 311 1.21 -31.55 21.57
N SER A 312 2.07 -31.09 20.67
CA SER A 312 3.43 -30.69 21.02
C SER A 312 3.42 -29.31 21.70
N MET A 313 2.60 -28.39 21.20
CA MET A 313 2.39 -27.07 21.81
C MET A 313 1.83 -27.13 23.24
N GLU A 314 0.85 -28.02 23.48
CA GLU A 314 0.17 -28.17 24.77
C GLU A 314 1.09 -28.62 25.93
N LYS A 315 2.29 -29.13 25.62
CA LYS A 315 3.27 -29.53 26.65
C LYS A 315 3.85 -28.36 27.43
N SER A 316 3.71 -27.15 26.92
CA SER A 316 4.20 -25.92 27.56
C SER A 316 3.04 -25.03 28.00
N SER A 317 3.21 -24.30 29.11
CA SER A 317 2.19 -23.37 29.62
C SER A 317 1.85 -22.26 28.63
N LEU A 318 2.82 -21.83 27.82
CA LEU A 318 2.64 -20.80 26.79
C LEU A 318 1.94 -21.35 25.54
N GLY A 319 2.19 -22.62 25.18
CA GLY A 319 1.54 -23.27 24.05
C GLY A 319 0.12 -23.76 24.34
N GLN A 320 -0.20 -24.08 25.61
CA GLN A 320 -1.57 -24.43 26.02
C GLN A 320 -2.60 -23.34 25.69
N GLN A 321 -2.22 -22.07 25.77
CA GLN A 321 -3.10 -20.94 25.44
C GLN A 321 -3.43 -20.87 23.94
N ALA A 322 -2.63 -21.54 23.12
CA ALA A 322 -2.78 -21.61 21.68
C ALA A 322 -3.42 -22.91 21.20
N VAL A 323 -3.88 -23.77 22.12
CA VAL A 323 -4.55 -25.02 21.78
C VAL A 323 -5.98 -24.97 22.30
N THR A 324 -6.93 -25.24 21.41
CA THR A 324 -8.34 -25.35 21.75
C THR A 324 -8.86 -26.72 21.33
N GLU A 325 -9.65 -27.35 22.19
CA GLU A 325 -10.25 -28.65 21.93
C GLU A 325 -11.71 -28.47 21.50
N VAL A 326 -12.04 -28.97 20.32
CA VAL A 326 -13.40 -28.94 19.75
C VAL A 326 -13.78 -30.36 19.39
N GLU A 327 -14.82 -30.89 20.04
CA GLU A 327 -15.34 -32.25 19.80
C GLU A 327 -14.28 -33.37 19.94
N GLY A 328 -13.36 -33.22 20.90
CA GLY A 328 -12.29 -34.19 21.13
C GLY A 328 -11.10 -34.07 20.17
N VAL A 329 -11.14 -33.12 19.25
CA VAL A 329 -10.03 -32.80 18.33
C VAL A 329 -9.32 -31.56 18.82
N LYS A 330 -8.01 -31.69 19.09
CA LYS A 330 -7.15 -30.56 19.45
C LYS A 330 -6.76 -29.77 18.21
N SER A 331 -7.03 -28.47 18.25
CA SER A 331 -6.76 -27.52 17.17
C SER A 331 -5.91 -26.36 17.69
N VAL A 332 -5.13 -25.74 16.79
CA VAL A 332 -4.27 -24.60 17.14
C VAL A 332 -5.01 -23.29 16.86
N ASP A 333 -5.16 -22.45 17.89
CA ASP A 333 -5.54 -21.04 17.75
C ASP A 333 -4.33 -20.26 17.23
N VAL A 334 -4.34 -19.98 15.93
CA VAL A 334 -3.22 -19.35 15.22
C VAL A 334 -2.85 -17.97 15.79
N PRO A 335 -3.80 -17.03 16.06
CA PRO A 335 -3.50 -15.78 16.74
C PRO A 335 -2.77 -15.93 18.08
N GLN A 336 -3.21 -16.88 18.92
CA GLN A 336 -2.55 -17.11 20.22
C GLN A 336 -1.18 -17.78 20.05
N ALA A 337 -1.06 -18.74 19.13
CA ALA A 337 0.21 -19.38 18.78
C ALA A 337 1.26 -18.35 18.35
N PHE A 338 0.85 -17.38 17.54
CA PHE A 338 1.72 -16.32 17.05
C PHE A 338 2.19 -15.40 18.18
N LYS A 339 1.32 -15.03 19.13
CA LYS A 339 1.72 -14.27 20.33
C LYS A 339 2.76 -15.02 21.15
N SER A 340 2.55 -16.33 21.36
CA SER A 340 3.50 -17.21 22.06
C SER A 340 4.87 -17.23 21.35
N LEU A 341 4.87 -17.29 20.02
CA LEU A 341 6.10 -17.23 19.22
C LEU A 341 6.84 -15.89 19.36
N ILE A 342 6.13 -14.76 19.34
CA ILE A 342 6.73 -13.42 19.53
C ILE A 342 7.41 -13.33 20.90
N VAL A 343 6.73 -13.81 21.96
CA VAL A 343 7.28 -13.83 23.31
C VAL A 343 8.56 -14.67 23.34
N ALA A 344 8.54 -15.85 22.72
CA ALA A 344 9.70 -16.72 22.64
C ALA A 344 10.88 -16.08 21.89
N GLN A 345 10.61 -15.42 20.76
CA GLN A 345 11.62 -14.70 19.99
C GLN A 345 12.26 -13.55 20.79
N LYS A 346 11.46 -12.79 21.55
CA LYS A 346 11.95 -11.72 22.42
C LYS A 346 12.90 -12.25 23.51
N GLU A 347 12.54 -13.37 24.14
CA GLU A 347 13.37 -13.99 25.18
C GLU A 347 14.69 -14.55 24.62
N MET A 348 14.66 -15.16 23.43
CA MET A 348 15.88 -15.59 22.72
C MET A 348 16.81 -14.41 22.45
N HIS A 349 16.27 -13.29 21.94
CA HIS A 349 17.03 -12.07 21.69
C HIS A 349 17.69 -11.52 22.95
N ASP A 350 16.96 -11.46 24.07
CA ASP A 350 17.49 -11.00 25.35
C ASP A 350 18.57 -11.93 25.92
N ARG A 351 18.51 -13.24 25.62
CA ARG A 351 19.57 -14.18 25.96
C ARG A 351 20.81 -13.97 25.10
N ILE A 352 20.67 -13.82 23.78
CA ILE A 352 21.78 -13.52 22.86
C ILE A 352 22.51 -12.26 23.34
N LYS A 353 21.78 -11.17 23.58
CA LYS A 353 22.36 -9.92 24.13
C LYS A 353 23.09 -10.10 25.46
N ARG A 354 22.67 -11.03 26.32
CA ARG A 354 23.37 -11.33 27.59
C ARG A 354 24.64 -12.14 27.38
N LEU A 355 24.65 -13.02 26.37
CA LEU A 355 25.82 -13.83 26.02
C LEU A 355 26.88 -12.99 25.29
N GLU A 356 26.48 -12.04 24.46
CA GLU A 356 27.39 -11.13 23.71
C GLU A 356 28.05 -10.05 24.58
N LYS A 357 27.56 -9.81 25.80
CA LYS A 357 28.15 -8.86 26.75
C LYS A 357 29.23 -9.48 27.64
N LYS A 358 29.58 -10.75 27.39
CA LYS A 358 30.74 -11.42 27.95
C LYS A 358 31.85 -11.41 26.91
#